data_AF-A0A9P5WK00-F1
#
_entry.id   AF-A0A9P5WK00-F1
#
_cell.length_a   1.000
_cell.length_b   1.000
_cell.length_c   1.000
_cell.angle_alpha   90.00
_cell.angle_beta   90.00
_cell.angle_gamma   90.00
#
_symmetry.space_group_name_H-M   'P 1'
#
loop_
_entity.id
_entity.type
_entity.pdbx_description
1 polymer ?
#
loop_
_entity_poly.entity_id
_entity_poly.type
_entity_poly.pdbx_seq_one_letter_code
_entity_poly.pdbx_strand_id
1 'polypeptide(L)'
;MAYHLKCPASTTYPEGLDRLVESNWEVYRLVSWNSFDSSESFLEQNCYKDTDPRKQDKRRADTFQADNKKTRRHDWNVQAAIEPPHRDTIHPLRKIQKRQYEEEQVAWLIYNGSSTAFYQLTKTPSIGVVVIPTHSVDLEKESVIMEEGFARLYSSGVRNVILDLTSNGGGYVNFAYDLVDWMFPVDNQTSVYQSDLRASASLKALAEADLADEDYSGYYNPGSFSDIITRKDYDTNFFMQDRLVKRAQRRIGYTPLVYMNHNLGAFEMDMPWQNDAKRIVVLTDGACGSACGMSLNRLKNTHGVKSYAVGGRVGEDLSLFSFPGASVYSLDAILEDFENLGVDSPMQPMRYKGMYRVPILEFYQEGETMPIEHNPKLYKADFHLDYTPITARYHEVLWEIVAKNHWQQGDQTGDDPSIEK
;
A
#
# COMPACT_ATOMS: atom_id res chain seq x y z
N MET A 1 19.49 -3.94 -1.73
CA MET A 1 19.67 -4.05 -3.20
C MET A 1 20.80 -3.08 -3.59
N ALA A 2 21.69 -3.43 -4.53
CA ALA A 2 22.77 -2.52 -4.95
C ALA A 2 22.48 -2.01 -6.36
N TYR A 3 22.65 -0.72 -6.60
CA TYR A 3 22.49 -0.12 -7.92
C TYR A 3 23.67 0.79 -8.26
N HIS A 4 23.99 0.86 -9.55
CA HIS A 4 25.01 1.75 -10.08
C HIS A 4 24.41 3.14 -10.30
N LEU A 5 24.99 4.13 -9.62
CA LEU A 5 24.67 5.53 -9.78
C LEU A 5 25.78 6.20 -10.61
N LYS A 6 25.46 6.59 -11.84
CA LYS A 6 26.33 7.46 -12.65
C LYS A 6 26.16 8.90 -12.22
N CYS A 7 27.08 9.36 -11.39
CA CYS A 7 27.13 10.73 -10.91
C CYS A 7 27.67 11.67 -12.00
N PRO A 8 27.02 12.82 -12.23
CA PRO A 8 27.47 13.76 -13.24
C PRO A 8 28.82 14.39 -12.87
N ALA A 9 29.52 14.91 -13.89
CA ALA A 9 30.78 15.61 -13.70
C ALA A 9 30.61 16.80 -12.74
N SER A 10 31.58 16.98 -11.86
CA SER A 10 31.66 18.11 -10.92
C SER A 10 33.06 18.72 -10.95
N THR A 11 33.24 19.85 -10.29
CA THR A 11 34.57 20.48 -10.12
C THR A 11 35.57 19.55 -9.43
N THR A 12 35.10 18.65 -8.56
CA THR A 12 35.94 17.67 -7.85
C THR A 12 36.14 16.38 -8.66
N TYR A 13 35.19 16.02 -9.52
CA TYR A 13 35.21 14.81 -10.35
C TYR A 13 34.84 15.15 -11.80
N PRO A 14 35.78 15.66 -12.61
CA PRO A 14 35.47 16.23 -13.94
C PRO A 14 35.01 15.20 -14.97
N GLU A 15 35.23 13.91 -14.73
CA GLU A 15 34.76 12.82 -15.60
C GLU A 15 33.44 12.18 -15.14
N GLY A 16 32.85 12.68 -14.05
CA GLY A 16 31.76 12.01 -13.35
C GLY A 16 32.30 10.89 -12.43
N LEU A 17 31.41 10.24 -11.70
CA LEU A 17 31.76 9.14 -10.80
C LEU A 17 30.73 8.03 -10.94
N ASP A 18 31.17 6.79 -11.19
CA ASP A 18 30.27 5.63 -11.15
C ASP A 18 30.35 5.04 -9.74
N ARG A 19 29.24 5.07 -9.00
CA ARG A 19 29.18 4.58 -7.62
C ARG A 19 28.20 3.44 -7.48
N LEU A 20 28.67 2.34 -6.90
CA LEU A 20 27.78 1.30 -6.40
C LEU A 20 27.22 1.77 -5.05
N VAL A 21 25.92 2.06 -5.02
CA VAL A 21 25.22 2.43 -3.79
C VAL A 21 24.52 1.18 -3.27
N GLU A 22 25.04 0.63 -2.18
CA GLU A 22 24.33 -0.37 -1.40
C GLU A 22 23.30 0.36 -0.54
N SER A 23 22.02 0.14 -0.84
CA SER A 23 20.96 0.69 0.00
C SER A 23 19.94 -0.38 0.36
N ASN A 24 19.50 -0.27 1.61
CA ASN A 24 18.34 -0.97 2.14
C ASN A 24 17.09 -0.14 1.78
N TRP A 25 16.85 0.09 0.48
CA TRP A 25 15.56 0.62 0.06
C TRP A 25 14.52 -0.48 0.28
N GLU A 26 13.81 -0.39 1.38
CA GLU A 26 12.40 -0.77 1.38
C GLU A 26 11.68 0.38 0.70
N VAL A 27 11.24 0.17 -0.55
CA VAL A 27 10.43 1.14 -1.28
C VAL A 27 9.04 1.14 -0.65
N TYR A 28 8.92 1.78 0.51
CA TYR A 28 7.69 2.41 0.92
C TYR A 28 7.80 3.85 0.45
N ARG A 29 6.97 4.25 -0.52
CA ARG A 29 6.97 5.60 -1.10
C ARG A 29 6.59 6.71 -0.09
N LEU A 30 6.25 6.36 1.15
CA LEU A 30 6.10 7.29 2.27
C LEU A 30 7.37 7.41 3.13
N VAL A 31 8.44 6.67 2.82
CA VAL A 31 9.79 6.99 3.29
C VAL A 31 10.29 8.15 2.44
N SER A 32 9.86 9.35 2.84
CA SER A 32 10.74 10.50 2.96
C SER A 32 11.62 10.74 1.71
N TRP A 33 11.11 11.58 0.81
CA TRP A 33 11.99 12.58 0.20
C TRP A 33 12.68 13.44 1.28
N ASN A 34 12.29 13.35 2.56
CA ASN A 34 12.92 14.01 3.71
C ASN A 34 14.41 13.67 3.92
N SER A 35 14.99 12.66 3.24
CA SER A 35 16.43 12.42 3.27
C SER A 35 17.22 13.39 2.39
N PHE A 36 16.55 14.01 1.40
CA PHE A 36 17.17 14.87 0.38
C PHE A 36 16.25 16.05 0.04
N ASP A 37 16.62 17.23 0.50
CA ASP A 37 15.91 18.49 0.24
C ASP A 37 15.98 18.96 -1.23
N SER A 38 16.81 18.31 -2.05
CA SER A 38 16.84 18.50 -3.51
C SER A 38 17.59 17.38 -4.24
N SER A 39 17.49 17.35 -5.57
CA SER A 39 18.32 16.51 -6.44
C SER A 39 19.81 16.71 -6.18
N GLU A 40 20.23 17.95 -5.91
CA GLU A 40 21.61 18.26 -5.53
C GLU A 40 21.98 17.68 -4.17
N SER A 41 21.09 17.69 -3.18
CA SER A 41 21.34 17.06 -1.86
C SER A 41 21.51 15.54 -1.97
N PHE A 42 20.71 14.90 -2.84
CA PHE A 42 20.88 13.49 -3.18
C PHE A 42 22.24 13.22 -3.82
N LEU A 43 22.65 14.03 -4.80
CA LEU A 43 23.95 13.89 -5.43
C LEU A 43 25.09 14.25 -4.46
N GLU A 44 24.96 15.24 -3.61
CA GLU A 44 25.97 15.56 -2.60
C GLU A 44 26.17 14.40 -1.63
N GLN A 45 25.09 13.81 -1.12
CA GLN A 45 25.21 12.69 -0.19
C GLN A 45 25.71 11.41 -0.83
N ASN A 46 25.27 11.10 -2.06
CA ASN A 46 25.54 9.81 -2.69
C ASN A 46 26.71 9.85 -3.68
N CYS A 47 26.97 10.99 -4.31
CA CYS A 47 28.02 11.18 -5.31
C CYS A 47 29.23 11.94 -4.79
N TYR A 48 29.04 12.98 -3.98
CA TYR A 48 30.12 13.94 -3.69
C TYR A 48 30.56 13.99 -2.22
N LYS A 49 29.95 13.18 -1.35
CA LYS A 49 30.34 13.06 0.06
C LYS A 49 31.75 12.45 0.09
N ASP A 50 32.67 13.26 0.58
CA ASP A 50 34.11 12.99 0.65
C ASP A 50 34.37 11.72 1.46
N THR A 51 34.63 10.61 0.77
CA THR A 51 34.96 9.32 1.37
C THR A 51 36.46 9.21 1.63
N ASP A 52 37.06 10.21 2.30
CA ASP A 52 38.40 10.02 2.85
C ASP A 52 38.31 8.92 3.92
N PRO A 53 38.86 7.72 3.68
CA PRO A 53 38.72 6.59 4.59
C PRO A 53 39.28 6.92 5.98
N ARG A 54 40.27 7.82 6.04
CA ARG A 54 40.95 8.23 7.28
C ARG A 54 40.05 9.02 8.23
N LYS A 55 39.01 9.69 7.73
CA LYS A 55 38.03 10.42 8.56
C LYS A 55 36.86 9.53 8.98
N GLN A 56 36.52 8.50 8.19
CA GLN A 56 35.50 7.52 8.56
C GLN A 56 36.00 6.51 9.60
N ASP A 57 37.27 6.10 9.55
CA ASP A 57 37.83 5.17 10.55
C ASP A 57 37.85 5.76 11.95
N LYS A 58 38.00 7.08 12.09
CA LYS A 58 37.89 7.75 13.40
C LYS A 58 36.47 7.67 13.98
N ARG A 59 35.45 7.91 13.16
CA ARG A 59 34.04 7.80 13.61
C ARG A 59 33.59 6.35 13.79
N ARG A 60 34.09 5.42 12.97
CA ARG A 60 33.83 3.99 13.14
C ARG A 60 34.51 3.46 14.40
N ALA A 61 35.76 3.82 14.69
CA ALA A 61 36.45 3.38 15.92
C ALA A 61 35.69 3.80 17.20
N ASP A 62 35.09 4.99 17.21
CA ASP A 62 34.29 5.47 18.35
C ASP A 62 32.93 4.77 18.47
N THR A 63 32.41 4.17 17.39
CA THR A 63 31.10 3.49 17.37
C THR A 63 31.24 1.95 17.45
N PHE A 64 32.37 1.38 17.03
CA PHE A 64 32.63 -0.07 16.97
C PHE A 64 33.11 -0.69 18.29
N GLN A 65 33.28 0.10 19.36
CA GLN A 65 33.50 -0.46 20.70
C GLN A 65 32.22 -1.00 21.36
N ALA A 66 31.05 -0.83 20.74
CA ALA A 66 29.78 -1.24 21.34
C ALA A 66 29.21 -2.56 20.83
N ASP A 67 29.57 -3.08 19.65
CA ASP A 67 28.94 -4.32 19.18
C ASP A 67 29.84 -5.15 18.27
N ASN A 68 30.12 -6.37 18.72
CA ASN A 68 30.81 -7.36 17.91
C ASN A 68 30.23 -8.74 18.24
N LYS A 69 29.55 -9.37 17.26
CA LYS A 69 29.91 -10.73 16.80
C LYS A 69 29.09 -11.21 15.59
N LYS A 70 29.87 -11.55 14.54
CA LYS A 70 29.73 -12.63 13.55
C LYS A 70 28.63 -12.53 12.47
N THR A 71 29.08 -12.41 11.21
CA THR A 71 29.04 -13.50 10.20
C THR A 71 29.91 -13.20 8.97
N ARG A 72 30.38 -14.26 8.30
CA ARG A 72 31.40 -14.31 7.23
C ARG A 72 30.87 -13.84 5.87
N ARG A 73 31.72 -13.15 5.09
CA ARG A 73 31.51 -12.76 3.68
C ARG A 73 32.04 -13.83 2.70
N HIS A 74 31.35 -13.98 1.57
CA HIS A 74 31.87 -14.54 0.33
C HIS A 74 31.52 -13.59 -0.82
N ASP A 75 32.54 -13.07 -1.49
CA ASP A 75 32.43 -12.13 -2.61
C ASP A 75 32.38 -12.90 -3.94
N TRP A 76 31.50 -12.48 -4.85
CA TRP A 76 31.53 -12.86 -6.27
C TRP A 76 31.37 -11.61 -7.14
N ASN A 77 32.31 -11.40 -8.06
CA ASN A 77 32.29 -10.33 -9.06
C ASN A 77 31.61 -10.80 -10.35
N VAL A 78 30.75 -9.96 -10.93
CA VAL A 78 30.29 -10.08 -12.32
C VAL A 78 30.40 -8.71 -12.98
N GLN A 79 31.16 -8.63 -14.07
CA GLN A 79 31.25 -7.46 -14.96
C GLN A 79 30.26 -7.62 -16.12
N ALA A 80 29.52 -6.55 -16.43
CA ALA A 80 28.79 -6.41 -17.69
C ALA A 80 29.27 -5.15 -18.43
N ALA A 81 29.55 -5.29 -19.72
CA ALA A 81 29.98 -4.21 -20.61
C ALA A 81 28.77 -3.43 -21.15
N ILE A 82 28.84 -2.09 -21.15
CA ILE A 82 27.86 -1.22 -21.81
C ILE A 82 28.63 -0.09 -22.53
N GLU A 83 28.35 0.09 -23.83
CA GLU A 83 28.91 1.13 -24.70
C GLU A 83 28.51 2.56 -24.26
N PRO A 84 29.35 3.58 -24.49
CA PRO A 84 29.05 4.96 -24.09
C PRO A 84 28.19 5.70 -25.12
N PRO A 85 27.21 6.52 -24.70
CA PRO A 85 26.49 7.41 -25.60
C PRO A 85 27.30 8.68 -25.95
N HIS A 86 27.05 9.20 -27.15
CA HIS A 86 27.66 10.38 -27.74
C HIS A 86 27.46 11.66 -26.89
N ARG A 87 28.54 12.45 -26.79
CA ARG A 87 28.59 13.76 -26.13
C ARG A 87 27.87 14.82 -26.97
N ASP A 88 26.69 15.23 -26.52
CA ASP A 88 26.17 16.56 -26.83
C ASP A 88 26.33 17.49 -25.62
N THR A 89 26.77 18.72 -25.92
CA THR A 89 27.26 19.75 -25.01
C THR A 89 26.29 20.14 -23.90
N ILE A 90 26.73 19.99 -22.64
CA ILE A 90 26.03 20.46 -21.43
C ILE A 90 26.18 21.98 -21.34
N HIS A 91 25.07 22.72 -21.46
CA HIS A 91 25.04 24.14 -21.10
C HIS A 91 25.20 24.31 -19.58
N PRO A 92 25.89 25.36 -19.09
CA PRO A 92 26.08 25.58 -17.67
C PRO A 92 24.73 25.76 -16.96
N LEU A 93 24.45 24.87 -16.00
CA LEU A 93 23.28 24.92 -15.14
C LEU A 93 23.24 26.28 -14.44
N ARG A 94 22.23 27.08 -14.78
CA ARG A 94 21.93 28.36 -14.13
C ARG A 94 21.70 28.05 -12.65
N LYS A 95 22.49 28.64 -11.74
CA LYS A 95 22.31 28.50 -10.30
C LYS A 95 20.86 28.84 -9.94
N ILE A 96 20.08 27.81 -9.63
CA ILE A 96 18.74 27.99 -9.08
C ILE A 96 18.96 28.61 -7.70
N GLN A 97 18.56 29.88 -7.52
CA GLN A 97 18.52 30.47 -6.19
C GLN A 97 17.51 29.65 -5.38
N LYS A 98 17.96 29.01 -4.29
CA LYS A 98 17.08 28.40 -3.30
C LYS A 98 16.19 29.53 -2.76
N ARG A 99 14.95 29.61 -3.26
CA ARG A 99 13.91 30.45 -2.66
C ARG A 99 13.69 29.87 -1.26
N GLN A 100 14.05 30.61 -0.22
CA GLN A 100 13.61 30.30 1.13
C GLN A 100 12.10 30.55 1.15
N TYR A 101 11.33 29.48 0.96
CA TYR A 101 9.92 29.48 1.27
C TYR A 101 9.83 29.22 2.78
N GLU A 102 9.31 30.17 3.55
CA GLU A 102 8.84 29.86 4.89
C GLU A 102 7.60 28.98 4.70
N GLU A 103 7.78 27.66 4.85
CA GLU A 103 6.69 26.70 4.72
C GLU A 103 5.74 26.87 5.89
N GLU A 104 4.54 27.38 5.60
CA GLU A 104 3.44 27.38 6.54
C GLU A 104 3.09 25.92 6.89
N GLN A 105 3.05 25.61 8.18
CA GLN A 105 2.71 24.26 8.63
C GLN A 105 1.24 23.94 8.29
N VAL A 106 1.04 22.97 7.41
CA VAL A 106 -0.29 22.58 6.89
C VAL A 106 -1.05 21.68 7.85
N ALA A 107 -0.36 20.85 8.63
CA ALA A 107 -0.99 19.95 9.59
C ALA A 107 -0.17 19.76 10.89
N TRP A 108 -0.88 19.51 11.99
CA TRP A 108 -0.32 19.11 13.28
C TRP A 108 -0.40 17.60 13.43
N LEU A 109 0.72 16.95 13.77
CA LEU A 109 0.71 15.55 14.18
C LEU A 109 0.02 15.42 15.54
N ILE A 110 -1.06 14.64 15.60
CA ILE A 110 -1.85 14.39 16.81
C ILE A 110 -1.42 13.10 17.49
N TYR A 111 -1.16 12.06 16.70
CA TYR A 111 -0.75 10.75 17.18
C TYR A 111 0.04 10.01 16.10
N ASN A 112 0.99 9.19 16.51
CA ASN A 112 1.82 8.41 15.60
C ASN A 112 1.92 6.97 16.10
N GLY A 113 1.48 6.03 15.27
CA GLY A 113 1.53 4.60 15.52
C GLY A 113 2.78 3.94 14.92
N SER A 114 2.72 2.61 14.81
CA SER A 114 3.75 1.80 14.13
C SER A 114 3.77 2.02 12.63
N SER A 115 2.60 2.07 12.01
CA SER A 115 2.45 2.29 10.56
C SER A 115 1.53 3.46 10.26
N THR A 116 0.47 3.67 11.04
CA THR A 116 -0.48 4.76 10.82
C THR A 116 -0.10 6.05 11.55
N ALA A 117 -0.35 7.20 10.93
CA ALA A 117 -0.18 8.51 11.54
C ALA A 117 -1.45 9.37 11.45
N PHE A 118 -1.69 10.18 12.47
CA PHE A 118 -2.91 10.98 12.64
C PHE A 118 -2.55 12.46 12.71
N TYR A 119 -3.15 13.24 11.84
CA TYR A 119 -2.91 14.67 11.74
C TYR A 119 -4.21 15.47 11.86
N GLN A 120 -4.10 16.74 12.23
CA GLN A 120 -5.17 17.73 12.19
C GLN A 120 -4.74 18.89 11.28
N LEU A 121 -5.59 19.30 10.34
CA LEU A 121 -5.28 20.42 9.46
C LEU A 121 -5.26 21.74 10.24
N THR A 122 -4.27 22.59 9.99
CA THR A 122 -4.07 23.83 10.76
C THR A 122 -5.13 24.89 10.44
N LYS A 123 -5.45 25.06 9.15
CA LYS A 123 -6.46 26.02 8.67
C LYS A 123 -7.90 25.55 8.87
N THR A 124 -8.10 24.24 8.97
CA THR A 124 -9.43 23.61 9.12
C THR A 124 -9.41 22.55 10.22
N PRO A 125 -9.28 22.95 11.50
CA PRO A 125 -9.06 22.01 12.61
C PRO A 125 -10.22 21.02 12.85
N SER A 126 -11.38 21.21 12.22
CA SER A 126 -12.45 20.21 12.21
C SER A 126 -12.18 19.02 11.28
N ILE A 127 -11.07 19.01 10.54
CA ILE A 127 -10.68 17.95 9.61
C ILE A 127 -9.39 17.30 10.10
N GLY A 128 -9.45 15.98 10.27
CA GLY A 128 -8.30 15.13 10.56
C GLY A 128 -7.87 14.35 9.33
N VAL A 129 -6.61 13.92 9.32
CA VAL A 129 -6.04 13.06 8.29
C VAL A 129 -5.48 11.82 8.96
N VAL A 130 -5.81 10.64 8.44
CA VAL A 130 -5.28 9.35 8.87
C VAL A 130 -4.48 8.77 7.72
N VAL A 131 -3.16 8.78 7.86
CA VAL A 131 -2.23 8.29 6.84
C VAL A 131 -1.96 6.82 7.10
N ILE A 132 -2.39 5.96 6.18
CA ILE A 132 -2.27 4.50 6.26
C ILE A 132 -1.35 4.05 5.11
N PRO A 133 -0.04 3.94 5.33
CA PRO A 133 0.93 3.62 4.27
C PRO A 133 0.90 2.15 3.82
N THR A 134 0.30 1.26 4.61
CA THR A 134 0.28 -0.18 4.34
C THR A 134 -0.86 -0.85 5.13
N HIS A 135 -1.37 -1.97 4.63
CA HIS A 135 -2.21 -2.90 5.41
C HIS A 135 -1.36 -4.04 6.01
N SER A 136 -0.03 -4.01 5.85
CA SER A 136 0.89 -5.04 6.33
C SER A 136 1.32 -4.72 7.78
N VAL A 137 0.35 -4.79 8.68
CA VAL A 137 0.48 -4.39 10.09
C VAL A 137 0.25 -5.57 11.03
N ASP A 138 0.76 -5.46 12.25
CA ASP A 138 0.34 -6.31 13.37
C ASP A 138 -1.06 -5.87 13.81
N LEU A 139 -2.08 -6.69 13.54
CA LEU A 139 -3.48 -6.32 13.74
C LEU A 139 -3.84 -5.97 15.18
N GLU A 140 -3.31 -6.74 16.14
CA GLU A 140 -3.59 -6.52 17.56
C GLU A 140 -3.02 -5.18 18.01
N LYS A 141 -1.79 -4.84 17.58
CA LYS A 141 -1.18 -3.55 17.93
C LYS A 141 -1.81 -2.40 17.17
N GLU A 142 -2.06 -2.57 15.87
CA GLU A 142 -2.55 -1.49 15.03
C GLU A 142 -4.01 -1.15 15.36
N SER A 143 -4.84 -2.12 15.78
CA SER A 143 -6.21 -1.82 16.25
C SER A 143 -6.24 -0.87 17.44
N VAL A 144 -5.38 -1.07 18.44
CA VAL A 144 -5.24 -0.17 19.60
C VAL A 144 -4.74 1.21 19.18
N ILE A 145 -3.79 1.27 18.24
CA ILE A 145 -3.28 2.52 17.66
C ILE A 145 -4.40 3.27 16.93
N MET A 146 -5.22 2.56 16.18
CA MET A 146 -6.33 3.13 15.43
C MET A 146 -7.39 3.70 16.37
N GLU A 147 -7.78 2.93 17.38
CA GLU A 147 -8.71 3.38 18.43
C GLU A 147 -8.19 4.64 19.14
N GLU A 148 -6.94 4.62 19.63
CA GLU A 148 -6.36 5.76 20.34
C GLU A 148 -6.19 6.99 19.43
N GLY A 149 -5.71 6.79 18.20
CA GLY A 149 -5.50 7.86 17.23
C GLY A 149 -6.80 8.57 16.86
N PHE A 150 -7.85 7.80 16.57
CA PHE A 150 -9.17 8.38 16.31
C PHE A 150 -9.75 9.07 17.54
N ALA A 151 -9.60 8.50 18.75
CA ALA A 151 -10.08 9.13 19.99
C ALA A 151 -9.41 10.50 20.21
N ARG A 152 -8.11 10.58 19.93
CA ARG A 152 -7.35 11.83 19.99
C ARG A 152 -7.81 12.84 18.95
N LEU A 153 -8.03 12.44 17.69
CA LEU A 153 -8.61 13.33 16.67
C LEU A 153 -9.96 13.90 17.14
N TYR A 154 -10.86 13.03 17.63
CA TYR A 154 -12.18 13.43 18.11
C TYR A 154 -12.08 14.45 19.26
N SER A 155 -11.19 14.18 20.23
CA SER A 155 -10.94 15.07 21.38
C SER A 155 -10.36 16.43 20.98
N SER A 156 -9.61 16.48 19.88
CA SER A 156 -9.05 17.71 19.29
C SER A 156 -10.07 18.52 18.49
N GLY A 157 -11.34 18.10 18.44
CA GLY A 157 -12.41 18.81 17.74
C GLY A 157 -12.59 18.39 16.27
N VAL A 158 -11.91 17.35 15.81
CA VAL A 158 -12.10 16.80 14.46
C VAL A 158 -13.51 16.21 14.33
N ARG A 159 -14.14 16.44 13.17
CA ARG A 159 -15.51 16.01 12.82
C ARG A 159 -15.61 15.36 11.44
N ASN A 160 -14.59 15.53 10.60
CA ASN A 160 -14.44 14.90 9.29
C ASN A 160 -13.04 14.30 9.17
N VAL A 161 -12.90 13.20 8.43
CA VAL A 161 -11.62 12.49 8.27
C VAL A 161 -11.27 12.26 6.81
N ILE A 162 -10.02 12.55 6.46
CA ILE A 162 -9.37 12.11 5.22
C ILE A 162 -8.62 10.82 5.54
N LEU A 163 -8.97 9.72 4.87
CA LEU A 163 -8.16 8.50 4.89
C LEU A 163 -7.17 8.59 3.73
N ASP A 164 -5.89 8.77 4.03
CA ASP A 164 -4.84 8.84 3.02
C ASP A 164 -4.22 7.45 2.84
N LEU A 165 -4.55 6.83 1.72
CA LEU A 165 -4.08 5.52 1.26
C LEU A 165 -3.08 5.66 0.09
N THR A 166 -2.48 6.83 -0.10
CA THR A 166 -1.48 7.03 -1.15
C THR A 166 -0.30 6.10 -0.91
N SER A 167 0.22 5.50 -1.99
CA SER A 167 1.33 4.55 -1.95
C SER A 167 1.12 3.28 -1.10
N ASN A 168 -0.12 2.99 -0.69
CA ASN A 168 -0.46 1.79 0.08
C ASN A 168 -0.62 0.58 -0.84
N GLY A 169 0.37 -0.32 -0.91
CA GLY A 169 0.31 -1.51 -1.77
C GLY A 169 -0.60 -2.64 -1.29
N GLY A 170 -1.24 -2.51 -0.12
CA GLY A 170 -2.03 -3.55 0.53
C GLY A 170 -1.31 -4.23 1.71
N GLY A 171 -1.66 -5.48 1.98
CA GLY A 171 -1.22 -6.22 3.16
C GLY A 171 -2.24 -7.25 3.62
N TYR A 172 -2.49 -7.34 4.93
CA TYR A 172 -3.40 -8.32 5.52
C TYR A 172 -4.87 -7.98 5.22
N VAL A 173 -5.61 -8.97 4.74
CA VAL A 173 -7.03 -8.84 4.40
C VAL A 173 -7.87 -8.45 5.60
N ASN A 174 -7.57 -8.99 6.78
CA ASN A 174 -8.29 -8.65 8.02
C ASN A 174 -8.22 -7.15 8.35
N PHE A 175 -7.06 -6.50 8.16
CA PHE A 175 -6.96 -5.04 8.36
C PHE A 175 -7.89 -4.26 7.41
N ALA A 176 -8.12 -4.78 6.20
CA ALA A 176 -9.02 -4.13 5.25
C ALA A 176 -10.48 -4.21 5.69
N TYR A 177 -10.87 -5.33 6.30
CA TYR A 177 -12.19 -5.48 6.90
C TYR A 177 -12.34 -4.58 8.13
N ASP A 178 -11.36 -4.65 9.05
CA ASP A 178 -11.33 -3.83 10.26
C ASP A 178 -11.41 -2.33 9.95
N LEU A 179 -10.65 -1.85 8.95
CA LEU A 179 -10.69 -0.44 8.55
C LEU A 179 -12.07 0.00 8.09
N VAL A 180 -12.79 -0.86 7.37
CA VAL A 180 -14.17 -0.58 6.94
C VAL A 180 -15.10 -0.58 8.15
N ASP A 181 -14.98 -1.59 9.02
CA ASP A 181 -15.82 -1.75 10.21
C ASP A 181 -15.60 -0.64 11.24
N TRP A 182 -14.38 -0.10 11.38
CA TRP A 182 -14.10 1.06 12.22
C TRP A 182 -14.81 2.33 11.73
N MET A 183 -14.98 2.47 10.41
CA MET A 183 -15.67 3.61 9.79
C MET A 183 -17.18 3.41 9.71
N PHE A 184 -17.63 2.18 9.51
CA PHE A 184 -19.02 1.80 9.38
C PHE A 184 -19.32 0.60 10.29
N PRO A 185 -19.35 0.81 11.63
CA PRO A 185 -19.72 -0.23 12.56
C PRO A 185 -21.19 -0.55 12.34
N VAL A 186 -21.43 -1.59 11.54
CA VAL A 186 -22.71 -2.27 11.36
C VAL A 186 -22.48 -3.69 11.86
N ASP A 187 -23.51 -4.38 12.35
CA ASP A 187 -23.46 -5.76 12.87
C ASP A 187 -22.69 -6.74 11.94
N ASN A 188 -21.35 -6.77 12.05
CA ASN A 188 -20.31 -7.65 11.47
C ASN A 188 -20.48 -8.19 10.03
N GLN A 189 -21.41 -7.68 9.22
CA GLN A 189 -21.84 -8.36 7.99
C GLN A 189 -21.50 -7.62 6.70
N THR A 190 -21.08 -6.35 6.76
CA THR A 190 -20.90 -5.51 5.56
C THR A 190 -19.47 -5.44 5.03
N SER A 191 -18.46 -5.74 5.84
CA SER A 191 -17.04 -5.65 5.42
C SER A 191 -16.59 -6.85 4.60
N VAL A 192 -16.93 -8.08 5.02
CA VAL A 192 -16.40 -9.31 4.43
C VAL A 192 -16.93 -9.54 3.02
N TYR A 193 -16.04 -9.80 2.06
CA TYR A 193 -16.44 -10.12 0.68
C TYR A 193 -16.83 -11.59 0.52
N GLN A 194 -17.82 -11.83 -0.33
CA GLN A 194 -17.98 -13.16 -0.92
C GLN A 194 -16.77 -13.43 -1.80
N SER A 195 -16.24 -14.65 -1.76
CA SER A 195 -15.06 -15.01 -2.53
C SER A 195 -15.10 -16.45 -3.02
N ASP A 196 -14.30 -16.77 -4.02
CA ASP A 196 -14.02 -18.15 -4.41
C ASP A 196 -12.57 -18.32 -4.88
N LEU A 197 -12.10 -19.57 -4.84
CA LEU A 197 -10.78 -19.97 -5.28
C LEU A 197 -10.90 -20.89 -6.48
N ARG A 198 -9.87 -20.86 -7.35
CA ARG A 198 -9.74 -21.86 -8.39
C ARG A 198 -9.41 -23.22 -7.76
N ALA A 199 -10.23 -24.24 -8.01
CA ALA A 199 -10.10 -25.57 -7.42
C ALA A 199 -9.36 -26.55 -8.35
N SER A 200 -8.03 -26.43 -8.43
CA SER A 200 -7.20 -27.39 -9.17
C SER A 200 -6.96 -28.69 -8.38
N ALA A 201 -6.58 -29.79 -9.05
CA ALA A 201 -6.28 -31.06 -8.36
C ALA A 201 -5.21 -30.92 -7.27
N SER A 202 -4.13 -30.16 -7.54
CA SER A 202 -3.08 -29.91 -6.56
C SER A 202 -3.54 -29.06 -5.38
N LEU A 203 -4.40 -28.06 -5.62
CA LEU A 203 -4.94 -27.22 -4.53
C LEU A 203 -5.96 -27.99 -3.67
N LYS A 204 -6.71 -28.93 -4.25
CA LYS A 204 -7.60 -29.82 -3.50
C LYS A 204 -6.81 -30.73 -2.54
N ALA A 205 -5.71 -31.30 -3.04
CA ALA A 205 -4.81 -32.12 -2.22
C ALA A 205 -4.14 -31.28 -1.12
N LEU A 206 -3.70 -30.06 -1.44
CA LEU A 206 -3.15 -29.13 -0.47
C LEU A 206 -4.15 -28.79 0.64
N ALA A 207 -5.39 -28.39 0.27
CA ALA A 207 -6.44 -28.07 1.23
C ALA A 207 -6.88 -29.27 2.08
N GLU A 208 -6.81 -30.48 1.54
CA GLU A 208 -7.07 -31.71 2.30
C GLU A 208 -5.98 -31.99 3.34
N ALA A 209 -4.71 -31.78 2.98
CA ALA A 209 -3.59 -31.88 3.91
C ALA A 209 -3.64 -30.79 4.99
N ASP A 210 -3.91 -29.54 4.59
CA ASP A 210 -4.04 -28.39 5.50
C ASP A 210 -5.17 -28.59 6.52
N LEU A 211 -6.34 -29.09 6.09
CA LEU A 211 -7.45 -29.41 6.99
C LEU A 211 -7.10 -30.52 8.00
N ALA A 212 -6.21 -31.45 7.63
CA ALA A 212 -5.84 -32.58 8.46
C ALA A 212 -4.71 -32.27 9.45
N ASP A 213 -4.02 -31.15 9.27
CA ASP A 213 -2.93 -30.70 10.15
C ASP A 213 -3.49 -29.71 11.18
N GLU A 214 -3.49 -30.09 12.46
CA GLU A 214 -4.01 -29.24 13.54
C GLU A 214 -3.01 -28.13 13.96
N ASP A 215 -1.73 -28.30 13.66
CA ASP A 215 -0.65 -27.39 14.05
C ASP A 215 -0.31 -26.37 12.96
N TYR A 216 -0.80 -26.60 11.74
CA TYR A 216 -0.59 -25.74 10.59
C TYR A 216 -1.93 -25.20 10.06
N SER A 217 -2.01 -23.87 9.90
CA SER A 217 -3.17 -23.21 9.32
C SER A 217 -2.71 -22.35 8.15
N GLY A 218 -2.59 -22.97 6.99
CA GLY A 218 -2.23 -22.30 5.76
C GLY A 218 -3.37 -21.45 5.22
N TYR A 219 -3.08 -20.75 4.12
CA TYR A 219 -4.09 -19.94 3.45
C TYR A 219 -5.20 -20.82 2.83
N TYR A 220 -4.89 -22.06 2.49
CA TYR A 220 -5.81 -23.01 1.86
C TYR A 220 -6.58 -23.86 2.86
N ASN A 221 -6.41 -23.62 4.17
CA ASN A 221 -7.14 -24.32 5.21
C ASN A 221 -8.65 -24.02 5.09
N PRO A 222 -9.51 -25.03 4.84
CA PRO A 222 -10.94 -24.82 4.74
C PRO A 222 -11.55 -24.17 6.00
N GLY A 223 -10.98 -24.43 7.17
CA GLY A 223 -11.40 -23.84 8.45
C GLY A 223 -11.21 -22.33 8.56
N SER A 224 -10.47 -21.70 7.64
CA SER A 224 -10.33 -20.25 7.53
C SER A 224 -11.48 -19.56 6.77
N PHE A 225 -12.51 -20.32 6.41
CA PHE A 225 -13.65 -19.82 5.64
C PHE A 225 -14.99 -20.27 6.22
N SER A 226 -16.03 -19.49 5.96
CA SER A 226 -17.42 -19.80 6.31
C SER A 226 -18.31 -19.91 5.08
N ASP A 227 -19.36 -20.72 5.19
CA ASP A 227 -20.40 -20.83 4.17
C ASP A 227 -21.26 -19.55 4.09
N ILE A 228 -21.54 -19.08 2.87
CA ILE A 228 -22.23 -17.79 2.68
C ILE A 228 -23.70 -17.80 3.12
N ILE A 229 -24.33 -18.98 3.21
CA ILE A 229 -25.75 -19.12 3.56
C ILE A 229 -25.88 -19.32 5.08
N THR A 230 -25.17 -20.30 5.62
CA THR A 230 -25.27 -20.73 7.02
C THR A 230 -24.39 -19.91 7.95
N ARG A 231 -23.38 -19.20 7.42
CA ARG A 231 -22.38 -18.42 8.18
C ARG A 231 -21.59 -19.26 9.18
N LYS A 232 -21.54 -20.58 8.97
CA LYS A 232 -20.73 -21.49 9.78
C LYS A 232 -19.40 -21.72 9.10
N ASP A 233 -18.35 -21.73 9.91
CA ASP A 233 -17.01 -22.11 9.47
C ASP A 233 -17.03 -23.55 8.96
N TYR A 234 -16.22 -23.81 7.93
CA TYR A 234 -16.12 -25.14 7.36
C TYR A 234 -15.26 -26.05 8.25
N ASP A 235 -15.83 -27.18 8.65
CA ASP A 235 -15.12 -28.31 9.26
C ASP A 235 -14.77 -29.40 8.21
N THR A 236 -15.07 -29.14 6.94
CA THR A 236 -14.89 -30.07 5.82
C THR A 236 -14.24 -29.38 4.63
N ASN A 237 -13.60 -30.16 3.76
CA ASN A 237 -12.89 -29.62 2.61
C ASN A 237 -13.85 -29.19 1.49
N PHE A 238 -14.27 -27.91 1.52
CA PHE A 238 -15.15 -27.34 0.49
C PHE A 238 -14.49 -27.22 -0.89
N PHE A 239 -13.17 -27.35 -1.02
CA PHE A 239 -12.49 -27.37 -2.32
C PHE A 239 -12.91 -28.57 -3.19
N MET A 240 -13.50 -29.61 -2.59
CA MET A 240 -14.01 -30.78 -3.31
C MET A 240 -15.35 -30.52 -4.02
N GLN A 241 -16.02 -29.41 -3.72
CA GLN A 241 -17.33 -29.05 -4.25
C GLN A 241 -17.20 -28.20 -5.52
N ASP A 242 -16.84 -28.82 -6.64
CA ASP A 242 -16.57 -28.10 -7.89
C ASP A 242 -17.78 -27.28 -8.38
N ARG A 243 -17.61 -25.97 -8.41
CA ARG A 243 -18.44 -25.03 -9.17
C ARG A 243 -17.76 -24.76 -10.51
N LEU A 244 -18.37 -25.24 -11.60
CA LEU A 244 -17.85 -24.96 -12.94
C LEU A 244 -18.21 -23.54 -13.38
N VAL A 245 -17.20 -22.68 -13.42
CA VAL A 245 -17.34 -21.28 -13.83
C VAL A 245 -16.82 -21.11 -15.25
N LYS A 246 -17.60 -20.44 -16.10
CA LYS A 246 -17.17 -20.08 -17.45
C LYS A 246 -16.41 -18.76 -17.39
N ARG A 247 -15.10 -18.80 -17.68
CA ARG A 247 -14.24 -17.61 -17.85
C ARG A 247 -13.75 -17.59 -19.29
N ALA A 248 -14.10 -16.52 -20.02
CA ALA A 248 -13.91 -16.43 -21.47
C ALA A 248 -14.47 -17.69 -22.20
N GLN A 249 -13.61 -18.44 -22.89
CA GLN A 249 -13.97 -19.66 -23.63
C GLN A 249 -13.68 -20.97 -22.87
N ARG A 250 -13.30 -20.90 -21.59
CA ARG A 250 -12.95 -22.07 -20.78
C ARG A 250 -13.92 -22.26 -19.62
N ARG A 251 -14.21 -23.51 -19.29
CA ARG A 251 -14.85 -23.89 -18.03
C ARG A 251 -13.76 -24.32 -17.07
N ILE A 252 -13.73 -23.70 -15.90
CA ILE A 252 -12.69 -23.92 -14.89
C ILE A 252 -13.42 -24.25 -13.58
N GLY A 253 -12.88 -25.19 -12.82
CA GLY A 253 -13.38 -25.51 -11.48
C GLY A 253 -12.99 -24.44 -10.48
N TYR A 254 -13.97 -23.95 -9.75
CA TYR A 254 -13.82 -23.07 -8.60
C TYR A 254 -14.51 -23.70 -7.39
N THR A 255 -14.18 -23.22 -6.21
CA THR A 255 -14.91 -23.54 -4.98
C THR A 255 -16.34 -22.98 -5.03
N PRO A 256 -17.23 -23.40 -4.11
CA PRO A 256 -18.40 -22.59 -3.77
C PRO A 256 -17.98 -21.18 -3.35
N LEU A 257 -18.94 -20.25 -3.37
CA LEU A 257 -18.72 -18.95 -2.76
C LEU A 257 -18.60 -19.12 -1.24
N VAL A 258 -17.63 -18.45 -0.64
CA VAL A 258 -17.32 -18.48 0.79
C VAL A 258 -17.12 -17.07 1.33
N TYR A 259 -17.15 -16.93 2.65
CA TYR A 259 -16.58 -15.78 3.35
C TYR A 259 -15.24 -16.18 3.92
N MET A 260 -14.26 -15.28 3.91
CA MET A 260 -13.03 -15.48 4.70
C MET A 260 -13.35 -15.13 6.15
N ASN A 261 -12.90 -15.97 7.08
CA ASN A 261 -13.14 -15.75 8.50
C ASN A 261 -12.47 -14.46 8.95
N HIS A 262 -13.22 -13.66 9.69
CA HIS A 262 -12.79 -12.38 10.22
C HIS A 262 -13.23 -12.30 11.68
N ASN A 263 -12.25 -12.23 12.57
CA ASN A 263 -12.46 -12.39 14.02
C ASN A 263 -12.28 -11.10 14.82
N LEU A 264 -11.84 -10.02 14.17
CA LEU A 264 -11.76 -8.70 14.78
C LEU A 264 -13.03 -7.93 14.41
N GLY A 265 -13.44 -7.05 15.30
CA GLY A 265 -14.68 -6.31 15.19
C GLY A 265 -14.43 -4.82 15.30
N ALA A 266 -15.43 -4.03 14.93
CA ALA A 266 -15.36 -2.60 15.09
C ALA A 266 -15.20 -2.18 16.56
N PHE A 267 -14.43 -1.14 16.83
CA PHE A 267 -14.63 -0.35 18.04
C PHE A 267 -15.77 0.65 17.79
N GLU A 268 -16.64 0.80 18.78
CA GLU A 268 -17.70 1.81 18.79
C GLU A 268 -17.27 2.97 19.68
N MET A 269 -16.96 4.11 19.07
CA MET A 269 -16.58 5.33 19.80
C MET A 269 -17.58 6.48 19.59
N ASP A 270 -18.71 6.22 18.93
CA ASP A 270 -19.75 7.21 18.57
C ASP A 270 -19.14 8.48 17.93
N MET A 271 -18.16 8.25 17.06
CA MET A 271 -17.46 9.35 16.41
C MET A 271 -18.33 9.95 15.31
N PRO A 272 -18.26 11.27 15.09
CA PRO A 272 -19.17 11.92 14.15
C PRO A 272 -19.08 11.39 12.72
N TRP A 273 -17.92 10.85 12.33
CA TRP A 273 -17.72 10.25 11.00
C TRP A 273 -18.12 8.77 10.92
N GLN A 274 -18.32 8.08 12.05
CA GLN A 274 -18.79 6.69 12.02
C GLN A 274 -20.19 6.63 11.42
N ASN A 275 -20.40 5.71 10.49
CA ASN A 275 -21.65 5.54 9.75
C ASN A 275 -22.10 6.76 8.92
N ASP A 276 -21.23 7.76 8.69
CA ASP A 276 -21.53 8.95 7.88
C ASP A 276 -20.50 9.15 6.77
N ALA A 277 -20.81 8.57 5.61
CA ALA A 277 -19.96 8.67 4.42
C ALA A 277 -19.72 10.10 3.92
N LYS A 278 -20.54 11.09 4.33
CA LYS A 278 -20.32 12.50 3.96
C LYS A 278 -19.23 13.16 4.78
N ARG A 279 -18.77 12.52 5.86
CA ARG A 279 -17.71 13.00 6.76
C ARG A 279 -16.40 12.25 6.57
N ILE A 280 -16.35 11.32 5.63
CA ILE A 280 -15.17 10.55 5.27
C ILE A 280 -14.86 10.84 3.81
N VAL A 281 -13.58 11.01 3.49
CA VAL A 281 -13.09 11.01 2.12
C VAL A 281 -11.82 10.17 2.06
N VAL A 282 -11.62 9.45 0.95
CA VAL A 282 -10.37 8.71 0.73
C VAL A 282 -9.50 9.43 -0.29
N LEU A 283 -8.21 9.55 0.01
CA LEU A 283 -7.17 10.00 -0.91
C LEU A 283 -6.29 8.81 -1.30
N THR A 284 -6.05 8.62 -2.60
CA THR A 284 -5.13 7.60 -3.12
C THR A 284 -4.33 8.15 -4.30
N ASP A 285 -3.26 7.48 -4.70
CA ASP A 285 -2.50 7.75 -5.93
C ASP A 285 -2.68 6.62 -6.97
N GLY A 286 -3.69 5.77 -6.74
CA GLY A 286 -3.95 4.58 -7.52
C GLY A 286 -2.96 3.44 -7.23
N ALA A 287 -2.01 3.57 -6.29
CA ALA A 287 -1.09 2.48 -5.92
C ALA A 287 -1.78 1.35 -5.13
N CYS A 288 -2.97 1.63 -4.59
CA CYS A 288 -3.77 0.72 -3.79
C CYS A 288 -3.92 -0.65 -4.47
N GLY A 289 -3.60 -1.73 -3.75
CA GLY A 289 -3.69 -3.10 -4.27
C GLY A 289 -3.98 -4.08 -3.13
N SER A 290 -4.29 -5.34 -3.46
CA SER A 290 -4.61 -6.38 -2.46
C SER A 290 -5.64 -5.87 -1.43
N ALA A 291 -5.37 -6.08 -0.13
CA ALA A 291 -6.17 -5.58 0.99
C ALA A 291 -6.51 -4.07 0.93
N CYS A 292 -5.61 -3.20 0.45
CA CYS A 292 -5.94 -1.78 0.29
C CYS A 292 -7.09 -1.59 -0.71
N GLY A 293 -7.03 -2.28 -1.85
CA GLY A 293 -8.08 -2.22 -2.86
C GLY A 293 -9.43 -2.68 -2.31
N MET A 294 -9.41 -3.65 -1.39
CA MET A 294 -10.61 -4.16 -0.71
C MET A 294 -11.27 -3.10 0.17
N SER A 295 -10.50 -2.43 1.03
CA SER A 295 -11.02 -1.38 1.93
C SER A 295 -11.53 -0.19 1.12
N LEU A 296 -10.75 0.27 0.14
CA LEU A 296 -11.14 1.37 -0.75
C LEU A 296 -12.41 1.06 -1.55
N ASN A 297 -12.54 -0.15 -2.07
CA ASN A 297 -13.73 -0.58 -2.78
C ASN A 297 -14.96 -0.61 -1.85
N ARG A 298 -14.85 -1.14 -0.63
CA ARG A 298 -15.96 -1.12 0.34
C ARG A 298 -16.36 0.29 0.71
N LEU A 299 -15.40 1.12 1.15
CA LEU A 299 -15.66 2.50 1.55
C LEU A 299 -16.42 3.25 0.46
N LYS A 300 -15.93 3.20 -0.79
CA LYS A 300 -16.55 3.93 -1.90
C LYS A 300 -17.81 3.26 -2.43
N ASN A 301 -17.72 2.01 -2.86
CA ASN A 301 -18.76 1.37 -3.66
C ASN A 301 -19.85 0.72 -2.81
N THR A 302 -19.57 0.38 -1.54
CA THR A 302 -20.57 -0.12 -0.59
C THR A 302 -21.14 1.00 0.27
N HIS A 303 -20.28 1.84 0.84
CA HIS A 303 -20.71 2.88 1.80
C HIS A 303 -20.86 4.29 1.21
N GLY A 304 -20.48 4.51 -0.05
CA GLY A 304 -20.68 5.81 -0.73
C GLY A 304 -19.68 6.89 -0.33
N VAL A 305 -18.56 6.54 0.31
CA VAL A 305 -17.46 7.45 0.63
C VAL A 305 -16.87 8.01 -0.67
N LYS A 306 -16.64 9.33 -0.72
CA LYS A 306 -16.02 9.95 -1.89
C LYS A 306 -14.53 9.69 -1.95
N SER A 307 -14.01 9.50 -3.16
CA SER A 307 -12.60 9.22 -3.40
C SER A 307 -11.93 10.28 -4.28
N TYR A 308 -10.75 10.72 -3.88
CA TYR A 308 -9.83 11.52 -4.69
C TYR A 308 -8.63 10.67 -5.07
N ALA A 309 -8.27 10.69 -6.35
CA ALA A 309 -7.06 10.04 -6.84
C ALA A 309 -6.09 11.10 -7.40
N VAL A 310 -4.83 11.07 -6.97
CA VAL A 310 -3.80 12.02 -7.39
C VAL A 310 -2.76 11.39 -8.32
N GLY A 311 -2.34 12.14 -9.34
CA GLY A 311 -1.29 11.74 -10.28
C GLY A 311 -1.82 11.14 -11.57
N GLY A 312 -1.12 10.16 -12.17
CA GLY A 312 -1.52 9.65 -13.47
C GLY A 312 -1.33 10.65 -14.62
N ARG A 313 -2.14 10.53 -15.67
CA ARG A 313 -2.11 11.45 -16.82
C ARG A 313 -3.13 12.56 -16.64
N VAL A 314 -2.71 13.80 -16.89
CA VAL A 314 -3.55 14.99 -16.83
C VAL A 314 -4.81 14.82 -17.69
N GLY A 315 -5.98 15.04 -17.08
CA GLY A 315 -7.28 14.97 -17.75
C GLY A 315 -7.78 13.56 -18.09
N GLU A 316 -7.08 12.51 -17.65
CA GLU A 316 -7.56 11.12 -17.74
C GLU A 316 -8.10 10.65 -16.39
N ASP A 317 -9.13 9.80 -16.42
CA ASP A 317 -9.64 9.15 -15.22
C ASP A 317 -8.54 8.30 -14.56
N LEU A 318 -8.38 8.43 -13.24
CA LEU A 318 -7.46 7.62 -12.47
C LEU A 318 -8.18 6.49 -11.72
N SER A 319 -7.56 5.31 -11.75
CA SER A 319 -8.04 4.15 -11.01
C SER A 319 -7.77 4.32 -9.51
N LEU A 320 -8.68 3.82 -8.69
CA LEU A 320 -8.57 3.70 -7.24
C LEU A 320 -7.49 2.71 -6.83
N PHE A 321 -7.24 1.71 -7.67
CA PHE A 321 -6.28 0.65 -7.39
C PHE A 321 -5.45 0.27 -8.63
N SER A 322 -4.20 -0.13 -8.39
CA SER A 322 -3.16 -0.31 -9.41
C SER A 322 -3.32 -1.59 -10.20
N PHE A 323 -3.91 -2.60 -9.58
CA PHE A 323 -4.25 -3.82 -10.26
C PHE A 323 -5.49 -4.44 -9.65
N PRO A 324 -6.28 -5.13 -10.48
CA PRO A 324 -7.31 -6.01 -10.00
C PRO A 324 -6.70 -7.22 -9.31
N GLY A 325 -6.83 -7.31 -7.99
CA GLY A 325 -6.44 -8.49 -7.24
C GLY A 325 -6.51 -8.19 -5.75
N ALA A 326 -7.58 -8.64 -5.11
CA ALA A 326 -7.61 -8.74 -3.66
C ALA A 326 -6.98 -10.07 -3.22
N SER A 327 -6.45 -10.11 -2.00
CA SER A 327 -5.65 -11.22 -1.44
C SER A 327 -4.60 -11.84 -2.38
N VAL A 328 -3.48 -11.13 -2.46
CA VAL A 328 -2.30 -11.56 -3.21
C VAL A 328 -1.43 -12.47 -2.37
N TYR A 329 -0.98 -13.58 -2.96
CA TYR A 329 -0.09 -14.54 -2.32
C TYR A 329 1.20 -14.71 -3.12
N SER A 330 2.33 -14.83 -2.43
CA SER A 330 3.64 -14.94 -3.08
C SER A 330 3.91 -16.38 -3.51
N LEU A 331 4.71 -16.55 -4.57
CA LEU A 331 5.14 -17.89 -4.97
C LEU A 331 5.87 -18.61 -3.84
N ASP A 332 6.73 -17.91 -3.12
CA ASP A 332 7.53 -18.50 -2.03
C ASP A 332 6.61 -19.03 -0.92
N ALA A 333 5.58 -18.27 -0.53
CA ALA A 333 4.60 -18.71 0.47
C ALA A 333 3.78 -19.91 -0.04
N ILE A 334 3.35 -19.90 -1.31
CA ILE A 334 2.67 -21.05 -1.91
C ILE A 334 3.55 -22.30 -1.86
N LEU A 335 4.83 -22.19 -2.23
CA LEU A 335 5.75 -23.33 -2.22
C LEU A 335 6.00 -23.84 -0.79
N GLU A 336 6.12 -22.93 0.17
CA GLU A 336 6.24 -23.24 1.59
C GLU A 336 5.01 -24.00 2.12
N ASP A 337 3.78 -23.62 1.73
CA ASP A 337 2.57 -24.38 2.09
C ASP A 337 2.64 -25.83 1.59
N PHE A 338 3.01 -26.02 0.31
CA PHE A 338 3.17 -27.36 -0.26
C PHE A 338 4.26 -28.17 0.46
N GLU A 339 5.40 -27.55 0.76
CA GLU A 339 6.52 -28.20 1.47
C GLU A 339 6.13 -28.60 2.89
N ASN A 340 5.56 -27.67 3.66
CA ASN A 340 5.18 -27.88 5.07
C ASN A 340 4.12 -28.98 5.20
N LEU A 341 3.17 -29.04 4.27
CA LEU A 341 2.09 -30.03 4.26
C LEU A 341 2.48 -31.37 3.59
N GLY A 342 3.71 -31.50 3.10
CA GLY A 342 4.19 -32.73 2.46
C GLY A 342 3.45 -33.07 1.15
N VAL A 343 2.95 -32.06 0.44
CA VAL A 343 2.21 -32.22 -0.82
C VAL A 343 3.11 -31.83 -2.00
N ASP A 344 3.10 -32.63 -3.07
CA ASP A 344 3.88 -32.33 -4.27
C ASP A 344 3.39 -31.02 -4.94
N SER A 345 4.26 -30.01 -4.94
CA SER A 345 3.96 -28.75 -5.62
C SER A 345 3.98 -28.90 -7.15
N PRO A 346 2.93 -28.45 -7.87
CA PRO A 346 2.97 -28.37 -9.33
C PRO A 346 3.82 -27.18 -9.82
N MET A 347 4.30 -26.34 -8.91
CA MET A 347 5.09 -25.14 -9.19
C MET A 347 6.55 -25.37 -8.82
N GLN A 348 7.42 -24.50 -9.35
CA GLN A 348 8.85 -24.54 -9.09
C GLN A 348 9.31 -23.13 -8.71
N PRO A 349 10.37 -22.99 -7.89
CA PRO A 349 10.97 -21.71 -7.60
C PRO A 349 11.37 -20.96 -8.88
N MET A 350 11.33 -19.62 -8.82
CA MET A 350 11.81 -18.78 -9.92
C MET A 350 13.30 -19.01 -10.13
N ARG A 351 13.72 -19.11 -11.40
CA ARG A 351 15.15 -19.27 -11.76
C ARG A 351 16.01 -18.02 -11.47
N TYR A 352 15.38 -16.90 -11.16
CA TYR A 352 16.03 -15.62 -10.90
C TYR A 352 15.46 -15.00 -9.62
N LYS A 353 16.25 -14.12 -8.99
CA LYS A 353 15.79 -13.34 -7.84
C LYS A 353 14.70 -12.37 -8.28
N GLY A 354 13.51 -12.54 -7.75
CA GLY A 354 12.36 -11.70 -8.04
C GLY A 354 11.21 -12.04 -7.12
N MET A 355 10.27 -11.12 -6.98
CA MET A 355 9.04 -11.35 -6.21
C MET A 355 7.92 -11.65 -7.20
N TYR A 356 7.37 -12.86 -7.12
CA TYR A 356 6.17 -13.24 -7.86
C TYR A 356 4.99 -13.31 -6.90
N ARG A 357 3.89 -12.68 -7.30
CA ARG A 357 2.70 -12.50 -6.49
C ARG A 357 1.48 -12.63 -7.40
N VAL A 358 0.50 -13.42 -6.97
CA VAL A 358 -0.73 -13.65 -7.72
C VAL A 358 -1.95 -13.49 -6.82
N PRO A 359 -3.07 -12.94 -7.33
CA PRO A 359 -4.34 -13.05 -6.63
C PRO A 359 -4.76 -14.52 -6.60
N ILE A 360 -5.09 -15.03 -5.42
CA ILE A 360 -5.52 -16.42 -5.23
C ILE A 360 -7.00 -16.55 -4.89
N LEU A 361 -7.63 -15.45 -4.46
CA LEU A 361 -9.08 -15.32 -4.33
C LEU A 361 -9.61 -14.38 -5.41
N GLU A 362 -10.79 -14.70 -5.92
CA GLU A 362 -11.65 -13.74 -6.60
C GLU A 362 -12.66 -13.23 -5.57
N PHE A 363 -12.83 -11.91 -5.47
CA PHE A 363 -13.76 -11.30 -4.52
C PHE A 363 -14.94 -10.68 -5.27
N TYR A 364 -16.13 -10.76 -4.67
CA TYR A 364 -17.37 -10.33 -5.30
C TYR A 364 -18.06 -9.30 -4.43
N GLN A 365 -18.46 -8.19 -5.06
CA GLN A 365 -19.42 -7.28 -4.47
C GLN A 365 -20.77 -8.01 -4.29
N GLU A 366 -21.52 -7.67 -3.25
CA GLU A 366 -22.81 -8.29 -3.00
C GLU A 366 -23.76 -8.13 -4.20
N GLY A 367 -24.36 -9.24 -4.62
CA GLY A 367 -25.24 -9.30 -5.78
C GLY A 367 -24.54 -9.33 -7.15
N GLU A 368 -23.21 -9.18 -7.20
CA GLU A 368 -22.44 -9.20 -8.45
C GLU A 368 -21.91 -10.60 -8.78
N THR A 369 -21.90 -10.95 -10.06
CA THR A 369 -21.33 -12.22 -10.55
C THR A 369 -19.94 -12.06 -11.18
N MET A 370 -19.51 -10.81 -11.35
CA MET A 370 -18.20 -10.46 -11.86
C MET A 370 -17.29 -10.14 -10.66
N PRO A 371 -16.13 -10.81 -10.54
CA PRO A 371 -15.17 -10.45 -9.51
C PRO A 371 -14.85 -8.95 -9.58
N ILE A 372 -14.59 -8.33 -8.43
CA ILE A 372 -14.24 -6.91 -8.36
C ILE A 372 -13.05 -6.64 -9.28
N GLU A 373 -12.13 -7.59 -9.40
CA GLU A 373 -10.94 -7.62 -10.26
C GLU A 373 -11.24 -7.53 -11.77
N HIS A 374 -12.48 -7.72 -12.18
CA HIS A 374 -12.85 -7.71 -13.58
C HIS A 374 -13.91 -6.66 -13.88
N ASN A 375 -14.31 -5.85 -12.89
CA ASN A 375 -15.38 -4.88 -13.02
C ASN A 375 -14.82 -3.44 -13.12
N PRO A 376 -14.53 -2.93 -14.34
CA PRO A 376 -13.92 -1.61 -14.52
C PRO A 376 -14.80 -0.46 -14.01
N LYS A 377 -16.11 -0.68 -13.83
CA LYS A 377 -17.03 0.33 -13.28
C LYS A 377 -16.67 0.68 -11.84
N LEU A 378 -16.01 -0.22 -11.12
CA LEU A 378 -15.65 -0.05 -9.72
C LEU A 378 -14.33 0.71 -9.53
N TYR A 379 -13.58 0.98 -10.61
CA TYR A 379 -12.17 1.40 -10.52
C TYR A 379 -12.02 2.89 -10.52
N LYS A 380 -12.96 3.61 -11.13
CA LYS A 380 -12.86 5.05 -11.29
C LYS A 380 -13.00 5.76 -9.93
N ALA A 381 -12.05 6.64 -9.62
CA ALA A 381 -12.19 7.60 -8.53
C ALA A 381 -13.24 8.68 -8.88
N ASP A 382 -13.98 9.17 -7.88
CA ASP A 382 -14.93 10.27 -8.07
C ASP A 382 -14.24 11.56 -8.57
N PHE A 383 -13.04 11.84 -8.07
CA PHE A 383 -12.27 13.03 -8.40
C PHE A 383 -10.83 12.67 -8.74
N HIS A 384 -10.27 13.40 -9.70
CA HIS A 384 -8.87 13.32 -10.11
C HIS A 384 -8.16 14.63 -9.74
N LEU A 385 -6.94 14.51 -9.24
CA LEU A 385 -6.07 15.64 -8.91
C LEU A 385 -4.74 15.47 -9.64
N ASP A 386 -4.25 16.55 -10.22
CA ASP A 386 -2.91 16.56 -10.79
C ASP A 386 -1.83 16.80 -9.72
N TYR A 387 -0.67 16.16 -9.90
CA TYR A 387 0.52 16.59 -9.18
C TYR A 387 1.00 17.93 -9.74
N THR A 388 1.11 18.92 -8.86
CA THR A 388 1.84 20.15 -9.09
C THR A 388 3.25 20.02 -8.51
N PRO A 389 4.22 20.86 -8.89
CA PRO A 389 5.53 20.86 -8.24
C PRO A 389 5.47 21.06 -6.72
N ILE A 390 4.42 21.71 -6.20
CA ILE A 390 4.21 21.92 -4.76
C ILE A 390 3.67 20.62 -4.15
N THR A 391 2.56 20.09 -4.66
CA THR A 391 1.93 18.88 -4.09
C THR A 391 2.78 17.62 -4.27
N ALA A 392 3.70 17.59 -5.24
CA ALA A 392 4.68 16.52 -5.38
C ALA A 392 5.83 16.59 -4.34
N ARG A 393 6.05 17.75 -3.72
CA ARG A 393 7.08 17.96 -2.67
C ARG A 393 6.48 17.96 -1.27
N TYR A 394 5.29 18.55 -1.14
CA TYR A 394 4.56 18.78 0.10
C TYR A 394 3.23 18.06 -0.01
N HIS A 395 3.25 16.78 0.35
CA HIS A 395 2.10 15.90 0.20
C HIS A 395 0.91 16.38 1.04
N GLU A 396 1.18 16.97 2.19
CA GLU A 396 0.19 17.55 3.10
C GLU A 396 -0.64 18.67 2.47
N VAL A 397 -0.12 19.35 1.44
CA VAL A 397 -0.88 20.35 0.66
C VAL A 397 -2.04 19.69 -0.10
N LEU A 398 -1.92 18.42 -0.48
CA LEU A 398 -3.04 17.67 -1.06
C LEU A 398 -4.20 17.53 -0.08
N TRP A 399 -3.92 17.38 1.22
CA TRP A 399 -4.96 17.26 2.23
C TRP A 399 -5.80 18.54 2.31
N GLU A 400 -5.18 19.72 2.22
CA GLU A 400 -5.91 21.00 2.15
C GLU A 400 -6.75 21.12 0.88
N ILE A 401 -6.23 20.69 -0.27
CA ILE A 401 -6.96 20.72 -1.54
C ILE A 401 -8.19 19.81 -1.46
N VAL A 402 -8.02 18.57 -0.97
CA VAL A 402 -9.13 17.62 -0.78
C VAL A 402 -10.15 18.19 0.20
N ALA A 403 -9.70 18.68 1.36
CA ALA A 403 -10.57 19.27 2.38
C ALA A 403 -11.41 20.43 1.83
N LYS A 404 -10.78 21.36 1.09
CA LYS A 404 -11.44 22.51 0.49
C LYS A 404 -12.46 22.09 -0.56
N ASN A 405 -12.07 21.20 -1.48
CA ASN A 405 -12.94 20.76 -2.56
C ASN A 405 -14.13 19.94 -2.05
N HIS A 406 -13.94 19.16 -0.99
CA HIS A 406 -14.97 18.25 -0.51
C HIS A 406 -15.96 18.90 0.48
N TRP A 407 -15.48 19.70 1.44
CA TRP A 407 -16.33 20.22 2.53
C TRP A 407 -16.48 21.73 2.58
N GLN A 408 -15.68 22.50 1.84
CA GLN A 408 -15.77 23.97 1.83
C GLN A 408 -16.54 24.54 0.64
N GLN A 409 -16.97 23.72 -0.31
CA GLN A 409 -17.85 24.15 -1.39
C GLN A 409 -19.31 24.15 -0.95
N GLY A 410 -19.75 25.26 -0.34
CA GLY A 410 -21.13 25.67 -0.49
C GLY A 410 -21.39 26.03 -1.96
N ASP A 411 -22.23 25.26 -2.63
CA ASP A 411 -22.88 25.57 -3.92
C ASP A 411 -21.99 26.02 -5.10
N GLN A 412 -20.94 25.27 -5.46
CA GLN A 412 -20.36 25.41 -6.81
C GLN A 412 -20.12 24.06 -7.49
N THR A 413 -20.74 23.93 -8.66
CA THR A 413 -20.65 22.83 -9.61
C THR A 413 -19.23 22.74 -10.17
N GLY A 414 -18.52 21.66 -9.83
CA GLY A 414 -17.81 20.81 -10.81
C GLY A 414 -16.70 21.39 -11.69
N ASP A 415 -16.12 22.55 -11.40
CA ASP A 415 -14.93 23.03 -12.11
C ASP A 415 -13.68 22.94 -11.22
N ASP A 416 -12.66 22.26 -11.76
CA ASP A 416 -11.36 21.98 -11.17
C ASP A 416 -10.56 23.27 -10.89
N PRO A 417 -10.31 23.64 -9.62
CA PRO A 417 -9.56 24.84 -9.27
C PRO A 417 -8.03 24.70 -9.47
N SER A 418 -7.53 23.53 -9.89
CA SER A 418 -6.11 23.35 -10.22
C SER A 418 -5.70 23.92 -11.58
N ILE A 419 -6.67 24.37 -12.38
CA ILE A 419 -6.46 25.08 -13.65
C ILE A 419 -6.50 26.60 -13.40
N GLU A 420 -5.50 27.15 -12.70
CA GLU A 420 -5.16 28.57 -12.89
C GLU A 420 -4.13 28.69 -14.02
N LYS A 421 -4.50 29.47 -15.05
CA LYS A 421 -3.69 29.74 -16.26
C LYS A 421 -2.46 30.59 -16.01
#